data_AF-A0A272EMV7-F1
#
_entry.id   AF-A0A272EMV7-F1
#
_cell.length_a   1.000
_cell.length_b   1.000
_cell.length_c   1.000
_cell.angle_alpha   90.00
_cell.angle_beta   90.00
_cell.angle_gamma   90.00
#
_symmetry.space_group_name_H-M   'P 1'
#
loop_
_entity.id
_entity.type
_entity.pdbx_description
1 polymer ?
#
loop_
_entity_poly.entity_id
_entity_poly.type
_entity_poly.pdbx_seq_one_letter_code
_entity_poly.pdbx_strand_id
1 'polypeptide(L)'
;MNLSITQRLILLACASTLALFVVALAGHFSTRASRASLDDFQNRIAPGVALLNKVERDFLNVRRDMLLHVIELYDTKKDVARDAMAETRKQIDADLDRYESELMLEPGERELLTQVRQLLKTYDEVLKRVMDLSYNYDTDAAREVISTEGLALGRQISAALDAHRRHNEDYAARTREEANLQADLLL
;
A
#
# COMPACT_ATOMS: atom_id res chain seq x y z
N MET A 1 3.75 -16.95 65.34
CA MET A 1 2.53 -17.75 65.07
C MET A 1 2.96 -19.05 64.39
N ASN A 2 2.79 -20.20 65.05
CA ASN A 2 3.08 -21.50 64.44
C ASN A 2 1.90 -21.89 63.56
N LEU A 3 2.04 -21.70 62.25
CA LEU A 3 1.08 -22.17 61.26
C LEU A 3 0.93 -23.69 61.39
N SER A 4 -0.32 -24.18 61.45
CA SER A 4 -0.57 -25.62 61.41
C SER A 4 -0.20 -26.18 60.03
N ILE A 5 0.12 -27.47 59.97
CA ILE A 5 0.49 -28.16 58.72
C ILE A 5 -0.59 -27.95 57.64
N THR A 6 -1.86 -27.96 58.02
CA THR A 6 -2.99 -27.70 57.13
C THR A 6 -2.97 -26.29 56.55
N GLN A 7 -2.65 -25.26 57.35
CA GLN A 7 -2.56 -23.88 56.88
C GLN A 7 -1.40 -23.68 55.90
N ARG A 8 -0.27 -24.36 56.12
CA ARG A 8 0.87 -24.35 55.18
C ARG A 8 0.51 -24.99 53.84
N LEU A 9 -0.22 -26.11 53.85
CA LEU A 9 -0.69 -26.77 52.63
C LEU A 9 -1.67 -25.89 51.83
N ILE A 10 -2.61 -25.22 52.51
CA ILE A 10 -3.54 -24.29 51.86
C ILE A 10 -2.80 -23.08 51.28
N LEU A 11 -1.83 -22.51 52.01
CA LEU A 11 -1.02 -21.39 51.52
C LEU A 11 -0.22 -21.76 50.26
N LEU A 12 0.39 -22.95 50.24
CA LEU A 12 1.11 -23.46 49.07
C LEU A 12 0.16 -23.64 47.86
N ALA A 13 -1.04 -24.18 48.08
CA ALA A 13 -2.04 -24.36 47.03
C ALA A 13 -2.58 -23.03 46.48
N CYS A 14 -2.82 -22.05 47.35
CA CYS A 14 -3.21 -20.70 46.95
C CYS A 14 -2.07 -20.01 46.19
N ALA A 15 -0.83 -20.11 46.66
CA ALA A 15 0.34 -19.53 46.01
C ALA A 15 0.58 -20.12 44.62
N SER A 16 0.46 -21.45 44.46
CA SER A 16 0.60 -22.10 43.15
C SER A 16 -0.52 -21.70 42.19
N THR A 17 -1.75 -21.59 42.68
CA THR A 17 -2.89 -21.13 41.86
C THR A 17 -2.71 -19.68 41.43
N LEU A 18 -2.23 -18.81 42.33
CA LEU A 18 -1.95 -17.41 42.03
C LEU A 18 -0.85 -17.27 40.97
N ALA A 19 0.22 -18.07 41.09
CA ALA A 19 1.30 -18.10 40.11
C ALA A 19 0.81 -18.50 38.71
N LEU A 20 -0.05 -19.52 38.61
CA LEU A 20 -0.67 -19.90 37.34
C LEU A 20 -1.55 -18.80 36.76
N PHE A 21 -2.30 -18.07 37.59
CA PHE A 21 -3.11 -16.93 37.16
C PHE A 21 -2.26 -15.80 36.58
N VAL A 22 -1.12 -15.50 37.21
CA VAL A 22 -0.19 -14.47 36.73
C VAL A 22 0.40 -14.88 35.38
N VAL A 23 0.83 -16.14 35.22
CA VAL A 23 1.35 -16.64 33.94
C VAL A 23 0.28 -16.63 32.85
N ALA A 24 -0.96 -17.02 33.17
CA ALA A 24 -2.08 -16.97 32.23
C ALA A 24 -2.41 -15.54 31.79
N LEU A 25 -2.39 -14.57 32.71
CA LEU A 25 -2.56 -13.15 32.39
C LEU A 25 -1.41 -12.65 31.50
N ALA A 26 -0.16 -12.91 31.89
CA ALA A 26 1.03 -12.50 31.14
C ALA A 26 1.00 -13.06 29.70
N GLY A 27 0.66 -14.34 29.54
CA GLY A 27 0.50 -14.96 28.22
C GLY A 27 -0.65 -14.36 27.39
N HIS A 28 -1.77 -14.01 28.02
CA HIS A 28 -2.88 -13.34 27.33
C HIS A 28 -2.49 -11.92 26.84
N PHE A 29 -1.74 -11.16 27.64
CA PHE A 29 -1.27 -9.82 27.22
C PHE A 29 -0.16 -9.90 26.17
N SER A 30 0.81 -10.80 26.32
CA SER A 30 1.90 -11.02 25.38
C SER A 30 1.39 -11.38 23.98
N THR A 31 0.36 -12.24 23.89
CA THR A 31 -0.18 -12.68 22.60
C THR A 31 -1.08 -11.66 21.90
N ARG A 32 -1.59 -10.64 22.60
CA ARG A 32 -2.53 -9.67 22.03
C ARG A 32 -1.87 -8.73 21.04
N ALA A 33 -0.67 -8.22 21.37
CA ALA A 33 0.09 -7.32 20.50
C ALA A 33 0.55 -8.00 19.21
N SER A 34 1.08 -9.23 19.32
CA SER A 34 1.50 -10.01 18.15
C SER A 34 0.32 -10.38 17.25
N ARG A 35 -0.87 -10.65 17.81
CA ARG A 35 -2.09 -10.90 17.02
C ARG A 35 -2.54 -9.67 16.24
N ALA A 36 -2.55 -8.49 16.87
CA ALA A 36 -2.93 -7.25 16.19
C ALA A 36 -1.96 -6.89 15.06
N SER A 37 -0.64 -6.99 15.32
CA SER A 37 0.39 -6.76 14.29
C SER A 37 0.25 -7.72 13.10
N LEU A 38 -0.03 -9.00 13.37
CA LEU A 38 -0.23 -9.99 12.33
C LEU A 38 -1.52 -9.75 11.54
N ASP A 39 -2.59 -9.35 12.21
CA ASP A 39 -3.87 -9.02 11.58
C ASP A 39 -3.74 -7.82 10.64
N ASP A 40 -3.12 -6.72 11.12
CA ASP A 40 -2.83 -5.55 10.30
C ASP A 40 -1.98 -5.92 9.07
N PHE A 41 -0.93 -6.73 9.27
CA PHE A 41 -0.08 -7.17 8.17
C PHE A 41 -0.85 -7.99 7.13
N GLN A 42 -1.63 -8.98 7.56
CA GLN A 42 -2.34 -9.91 6.68
C GLN A 42 -3.52 -9.24 5.96
N ASN A 43 -4.27 -8.39 6.66
CA ASN A 43 -5.53 -7.87 6.15
C ASN A 43 -5.40 -6.49 5.50
N ARG A 44 -4.35 -5.72 5.82
CA ARG A 44 -4.24 -4.31 5.40
C ARG A 44 -2.93 -4.02 4.69
N ILE A 45 -1.79 -4.25 5.35
CA ILE A 45 -0.47 -3.87 4.81
C ILE A 45 -0.12 -4.68 3.55
N ALA A 46 -0.10 -6.03 3.64
CA ALA A 46 0.30 -6.86 2.50
C ALA A 46 -0.65 -6.70 1.30
N PRO A 47 -1.99 -6.70 1.49
CA PRO A 47 -2.92 -6.35 0.40
C PRO A 47 -2.73 -4.94 -0.13
N GLY A 48 -2.45 -3.95 0.74
CA GLY A 48 -2.20 -2.55 0.36
C GLY A 48 -0.99 -2.40 -0.55
N VAL A 49 0.15 -3.00 -0.16
CA VAL A 49 1.36 -3.02 -1.00
C VAL A 49 1.11 -3.73 -2.33
N ALA A 50 0.38 -4.85 -2.32
CA ALA A 50 0.02 -5.57 -3.55
C ALA A 50 -0.87 -4.71 -4.48
N LEU A 51 -1.79 -3.93 -3.92
CA LEU A 51 -2.67 -3.02 -4.65
C LEU A 51 -1.89 -1.83 -5.23
N LEU A 52 -0.97 -1.22 -4.48
CA LEU A 52 -0.09 -0.17 -4.99
C LEU A 52 0.81 -0.68 -6.13
N ASN A 53 1.32 -1.92 -6.02
CA ASN A 53 2.03 -2.57 -7.12
C ASN A 53 1.15 -2.79 -8.36
N LYS A 54 -0.15 -3.07 -8.17
CA LYS A 54 -1.11 -3.18 -9.28
C LYS A 54 -1.31 -1.82 -9.94
N VAL A 55 -1.49 -0.76 -9.17
CA VAL A 55 -1.58 0.61 -9.69
C VAL A 55 -0.36 0.98 -10.53
N GLU A 56 0.85 0.64 -10.06
CA GLU A 56 2.08 0.88 -10.84
C GLU A 56 2.06 0.13 -12.18
N ARG A 57 1.67 -1.14 -12.19
CA ARG A 57 1.56 -1.92 -13.44
C ARG A 57 0.51 -1.35 -14.39
N ASP A 58 -0.65 -0.94 -13.86
CA ASP A 58 -1.71 -0.34 -14.65
C ASP A 58 -1.29 1.02 -15.22
N PHE A 59 -0.53 1.82 -14.47
CA PHE A 59 0.07 3.03 -15.00
C PHE A 59 1.07 2.74 -16.12
N LEU A 60 1.90 1.70 -16.01
CA LEU A 60 2.78 1.26 -17.09
C LEU A 60 1.99 0.78 -18.32
N ASN A 61 0.82 0.16 -18.14
CA ASN A 61 -0.08 -0.19 -19.24
C ASN A 61 -0.61 1.07 -19.95
N VAL A 62 -1.03 2.11 -19.22
CA VAL A 62 -1.42 3.40 -19.81
C VAL A 62 -0.28 3.98 -20.65
N ARG A 63 0.96 3.93 -20.14
CA ARG A 63 2.14 4.41 -20.90
C ARG A 63 2.40 3.61 -22.17
N ARG A 64 2.24 2.28 -22.11
CA ARG A 64 2.35 1.41 -23.28
C ARG A 64 1.29 1.76 -24.32
N ASP A 65 0.04 1.90 -23.91
CA ASP A 65 -1.07 2.15 -24.82
C ASP A 65 -0.99 3.58 -25.41
N MET A 66 -0.42 4.53 -24.69
CA MET A 66 -0.08 5.85 -25.21
C MET A 66 0.96 5.76 -26.34
N LEU A 67 2.00 4.95 -26.16
CA LEU A 67 2.99 4.71 -27.21
C LEU A 67 2.36 4.01 -28.42
N LEU A 68 1.49 3.02 -28.18
CA LEU A 68 0.73 2.35 -29.24
C LEU A 68 -0.11 3.35 -30.03
N HIS A 69 -0.84 4.23 -29.34
CA HIS A 69 -1.64 5.28 -29.97
C HIS A 69 -0.81 6.15 -30.91
N VAL A 70 0.43 6.51 -30.53
CA VAL A 70 1.31 7.34 -31.38
C VAL A 70 1.83 6.60 -32.62
N ILE A 71 2.11 5.30 -32.53
CA ILE A 71 2.68 4.54 -33.65
C ILE A 71 1.63 3.98 -34.61
N GLU A 72 0.37 3.89 -34.18
CA GLU A 72 -0.72 3.39 -35.01
C GLU A 72 -1.08 4.35 -36.15
N LEU A 73 -1.24 3.80 -37.35
CA LEU A 73 -1.51 4.57 -38.56
C LEU A 73 -3.00 4.81 -38.80
N TYR A 74 -3.86 3.96 -38.22
CA TYR A 74 -5.31 3.99 -38.44
C TYR A 74 -6.02 4.52 -37.21
N ASP A 75 -6.93 5.47 -37.40
CA ASP A 75 -7.67 6.08 -36.28
C ASP A 75 -8.49 5.05 -35.50
N THR A 76 -9.01 4.00 -36.16
CA THR A 76 -9.70 2.90 -35.48
C THR A 76 -8.80 2.13 -34.50
N LYS A 77 -7.50 2.06 -34.74
CA LYS A 77 -6.52 1.44 -33.82
C LYS A 77 -6.11 2.39 -32.70
N LYS A 78 -6.01 3.69 -33.00
CA LYS A 78 -5.82 4.74 -31.99
C LYS A 78 -6.97 4.78 -31.00
N ASP A 79 -8.21 4.68 -31.48
CA ASP A 79 -9.41 4.61 -30.64
C ASP A 79 -9.37 3.44 -29.66
N VAL A 80 -8.94 2.25 -30.11
CA VAL A 80 -8.77 1.07 -29.23
C VAL A 80 -7.76 1.35 -28.13
N ALA A 81 -6.62 1.96 -28.45
CA ALA A 81 -5.61 2.33 -27.46
C ALA A 81 -6.14 3.40 -26.48
N ARG A 82 -6.85 4.42 -26.99
CA ARG A 82 -7.51 5.45 -26.18
C ARG A 82 -8.49 4.85 -25.18
N ASP A 83 -9.35 3.95 -25.63
CA ASP A 83 -10.37 3.34 -24.79
C ASP A 83 -9.74 2.43 -23.73
N ALA A 84 -8.68 1.69 -24.08
CA ALA A 84 -7.90 0.88 -23.13
C ALA A 84 -7.21 1.75 -22.05
N MET A 85 -6.64 2.89 -22.43
CA MET A 85 -6.07 3.86 -21.49
C MET A 85 -7.12 4.41 -20.53
N ALA A 86 -8.27 4.83 -21.06
CA ALA A 86 -9.36 5.38 -20.26
C ALA A 86 -9.90 4.36 -19.25
N GLU A 87 -10.06 3.10 -19.67
CA GLU A 87 -10.52 2.04 -18.77
C GLU A 87 -9.48 1.71 -17.69
N THR A 88 -8.21 1.59 -18.07
CA THR A 88 -7.12 1.35 -17.11
C THR A 88 -7.00 2.51 -16.12
N ARG A 89 -7.19 3.76 -16.57
CA ARG A 89 -7.15 4.95 -15.71
C ARG A 89 -8.28 4.94 -14.68
N LYS A 90 -9.50 4.52 -15.05
CA LYS A 90 -10.61 4.33 -14.10
C LYS A 90 -10.30 3.23 -13.09
N GLN A 91 -9.69 2.13 -13.53
CA GLN A 91 -9.29 1.06 -12.62
C GLN A 91 -8.26 1.53 -11.60
N ILE A 92 -7.29 2.37 -12.02
CA ILE A 92 -6.34 3.01 -11.11
C ILE A 92 -7.07 3.85 -10.05
N ASP A 93 -8.04 4.68 -10.45
CA ASP A 93 -8.80 5.49 -9.48
C ASP A 93 -9.57 4.60 -8.50
N ALA A 94 -10.23 3.55 -8.99
CA ALA A 94 -10.97 2.61 -8.15
C ALA A 94 -10.04 1.86 -7.16
N ASP A 95 -8.85 1.47 -7.59
CA ASP A 95 -7.86 0.82 -6.73
C ASP A 95 -7.32 1.78 -5.66
N LEU A 96 -7.11 3.06 -6.00
CA LEU A 96 -6.68 4.07 -5.04
C LEU A 96 -7.80 4.43 -4.03
N ASP A 97 -9.06 4.47 -4.47
CA ASP A 97 -10.22 4.67 -3.60
C ASP A 97 -10.39 3.49 -2.63
N ARG A 98 -10.22 2.27 -3.13
CA ARG A 98 -10.23 1.05 -2.31
C ARG A 98 -9.08 1.06 -1.29
N TYR A 99 -7.90 1.45 -1.71
CA TYR A 99 -6.76 1.59 -0.81
C TYR A 99 -7.08 2.53 0.36
N GLU A 100 -7.61 3.72 0.05
CA GLU A 100 -7.94 4.75 1.03
C GLU A 100 -9.00 4.31 2.04
N SER A 101 -10.02 3.58 1.56
CA SER A 101 -11.18 3.18 2.37
C SER A 101 -10.94 1.92 3.20
N GLU A 102 -10.18 0.95 2.68
CA GLU A 102 -10.04 -0.37 3.30
C GLU A 102 -8.65 -0.59 3.94
N LEU A 103 -7.59 -0.09 3.32
CA LEU A 103 -6.22 -0.57 3.59
C LEU A 103 -5.35 0.45 4.33
N MET A 104 -5.69 1.73 4.26
CA MET A 104 -4.93 2.81 4.89
C MET A 104 -4.92 2.71 6.43
N LEU A 105 -3.74 2.69 7.03
CA LEU A 105 -3.54 2.50 8.47
C LEU A 105 -3.08 3.79 9.15
N GLU A 106 -2.11 4.47 8.55
CA GLU A 106 -1.43 5.62 9.14
C GLU A 106 -1.87 6.95 8.51
N PRO A 107 -1.92 8.05 9.28
CA PRO A 107 -2.22 9.39 8.73
C PRO A 107 -1.25 9.85 7.63
N GLY A 108 0.01 9.42 7.68
CA GLY A 108 1.05 9.78 6.71
C GLY A 108 0.78 9.24 5.30
N GLU A 109 0.05 8.13 5.18
CA GLU A 109 -0.33 7.54 3.89
C GLU A 109 -1.26 8.46 3.08
N ARG A 110 -2.06 9.30 3.74
CA ARG A 110 -2.99 10.21 3.05
C ARG A 110 -2.24 11.24 2.19
N GLU A 111 -1.12 11.77 2.67
CA GLU A 111 -0.31 12.73 1.91
C GLU A 111 0.34 12.06 0.70
N LEU A 112 0.89 10.86 0.90
CA LEU A 112 1.48 10.04 -0.17
C LEU A 112 0.44 9.68 -1.23
N LEU A 113 -0.77 9.28 -0.82
CA LEU A 113 -1.88 8.98 -1.72
C LEU A 113 -2.30 10.22 -2.52
N THR A 114 -2.43 11.37 -1.85
CA THR A 114 -2.79 12.64 -2.48
C THR A 114 -1.74 13.03 -3.54
N GLN A 115 -0.47 12.85 -3.23
CA GLN A 115 0.63 13.11 -4.17
C GLN A 115 0.53 12.22 -5.42
N VAL A 116 0.29 10.91 -5.25
CA VAL A 116 0.09 9.97 -6.37
C VAL A 116 -1.07 10.42 -7.26
N ARG A 117 -2.23 10.75 -6.67
CA ARG A 117 -3.40 11.23 -7.43
C ARG A 117 -3.13 12.51 -8.19
N GLN A 118 -2.43 13.47 -7.57
CA GLN A 118 -2.11 14.73 -8.20
C GLN A 118 -1.15 14.55 -9.39
N LEU A 119 -0.15 13.68 -9.26
CA LEU A 119 0.77 13.36 -10.35
C LEU A 119 0.06 12.63 -11.49
N LEU A 120 -0.82 11.68 -11.20
CA LEU A 120 -1.65 10.99 -12.20
C LEU A 120 -2.54 11.99 -12.96
N LYS A 121 -3.21 12.90 -12.25
CA LYS A 121 -4.01 13.96 -12.88
C LYS A 121 -3.19 14.86 -13.79
N THR A 122 -1.98 15.21 -13.37
CA THR A 122 -1.06 16.00 -14.19
C THR A 122 -0.62 15.22 -15.43
N TYR A 123 -0.41 13.91 -15.28
CA TYR A 123 -0.09 13.03 -16.40
C TYR A 123 -1.24 12.90 -17.40
N ASP A 124 -2.50 12.96 -16.95
CA ASP A 124 -3.68 12.94 -17.84
C ASP A 124 -3.66 14.14 -18.83
N GLU A 125 -3.08 15.28 -18.45
CA GLU A 125 -2.90 16.44 -19.34
C GLU A 125 -1.82 16.20 -20.41
N VAL A 126 -0.77 15.45 -20.07
CA VAL A 126 0.22 14.96 -21.05
C VAL A 126 -0.46 13.99 -22.01
N LEU A 127 -1.21 13.03 -21.47
CA LEU A 127 -1.89 12.00 -22.24
C LEU A 127 -2.79 12.63 -23.31
N LYS A 128 -3.60 13.62 -22.91
CA LYS A 128 -4.47 14.36 -23.81
C LYS A 128 -3.70 15.03 -24.95
N ARG A 129 -2.64 15.77 -24.63
CA ARG A 129 -1.82 16.45 -25.66
C ARG A 129 -1.18 15.45 -26.64
N VAL A 130 -0.67 14.34 -26.14
CA VAL A 130 -0.08 13.28 -26.96
C VAL A 130 -1.12 12.67 -27.90
N MET A 131 -2.33 12.39 -27.41
CA MET A 131 -3.42 11.87 -28.24
C MET A 131 -3.84 12.89 -29.31
N ASP A 132 -3.98 14.17 -28.96
CA ASP A 132 -4.32 15.23 -29.89
C ASP A 132 -3.28 15.35 -31.02
N LEU A 133 -1.98 15.34 -30.68
CA LEU A 133 -0.90 15.35 -31.68
C LEU A 133 -0.91 14.10 -32.56
N SER A 134 -1.14 12.94 -31.94
CA SER A 134 -1.22 11.66 -32.65
C SER A 134 -2.39 11.59 -33.63
N TYR A 135 -3.58 12.10 -33.29
CA TYR A 135 -4.71 12.19 -34.21
C TYR A 135 -4.44 13.15 -35.38
N ASN A 136 -3.65 14.20 -35.15
CA ASN A 136 -3.21 15.13 -36.19
C ASN A 136 -2.00 14.61 -36.99
N TYR A 137 -1.60 13.35 -36.80
CA TYR A 137 -0.46 12.71 -37.45
C TYR A 137 0.90 13.40 -37.18
N ASP A 138 0.96 14.28 -36.17
CA ASP A 138 2.19 14.92 -35.72
C ASP A 138 2.93 14.02 -34.72
N THR A 139 3.43 12.89 -35.24
CA THR A 139 4.05 11.85 -34.41
C THR A 139 5.38 12.28 -33.80
N ASP A 140 6.08 13.25 -34.41
CA ASP A 140 7.36 13.74 -33.89
C ASP A 140 7.14 14.66 -32.69
N ALA A 141 6.18 15.59 -32.76
CA ALA A 141 5.80 16.38 -31.60
C ALA A 141 5.24 15.49 -30.47
N ALA A 142 4.44 14.48 -30.80
CA ALA A 142 3.94 13.52 -29.81
C ALA A 142 5.10 12.78 -29.10
N ARG A 143 6.11 12.32 -29.85
CA ARG A 143 7.32 11.68 -29.29
C ARG A 143 8.13 12.63 -28.43
N GLU A 144 8.25 13.91 -28.81
CA GLU A 144 8.94 14.91 -28.01
C GLU A 144 8.26 15.09 -26.65
N VAL A 145 6.93 15.27 -26.63
CA VAL A 145 6.15 15.38 -25.39
C VAL A 145 6.32 14.14 -24.50
N ILE A 146 6.28 12.94 -25.08
CA ILE A 146 6.47 11.68 -24.34
C ILE A 146 7.88 11.59 -23.74
N SER A 147 8.92 11.89 -24.53
CA SER A 147 10.32 11.70 -24.14
C SER A 147 10.83 12.78 -23.18
N THR A 148 10.14 13.91 -23.08
CA THR A 148 10.45 15.00 -22.16
C THR A 148 9.52 14.96 -20.94
N GLU A 149 8.38 15.64 -21.03
CA GLU A 149 7.44 15.82 -19.92
C GLU A 149 6.82 14.51 -19.46
N GLY A 150 6.38 13.66 -20.41
CA GLY A 150 5.82 12.34 -20.09
C GLY A 150 6.82 11.42 -19.41
N LEU A 151 8.10 11.50 -19.74
CA LEU A 151 9.15 10.72 -19.07
C LEU A 151 9.42 11.26 -17.67
N ALA A 152 9.52 12.59 -17.52
CA ALA A 152 9.76 13.23 -16.23
C ALA A 152 8.62 12.96 -15.23
N LEU A 153 7.37 13.15 -15.63
CA LEU A 153 6.20 12.87 -14.78
C LEU A 153 6.05 11.37 -14.50
N GLY A 154 6.32 10.52 -15.49
CA GLY A 154 6.29 9.06 -15.29
C GLY A 154 7.25 8.60 -14.19
N ARG A 155 8.48 9.14 -14.16
CA ARG A 155 9.44 8.86 -13.09
C ARG A 155 8.97 9.35 -11.73
N GLN A 156 8.33 10.53 -11.67
CA GLN A 156 7.76 11.06 -10.43
C GLN A 156 6.64 10.17 -9.89
N ILE A 157 5.76 9.66 -10.77
CA ILE A 157 4.67 8.74 -10.38
C ILE A 157 5.24 7.44 -9.82
N SER A 158 6.19 6.79 -10.52
CA SER A 158 6.84 5.59 -10.01
C SER A 158 7.55 5.83 -8.68
N ALA A 159 8.23 6.97 -8.52
CA ALA A 159 8.88 7.33 -7.27
C ALA A 159 7.88 7.55 -6.12
N ALA A 160 6.75 8.20 -6.39
CA ALA A 160 5.70 8.43 -5.40
C ALA A 160 5.03 7.10 -4.96
N LEU A 161 4.76 6.20 -5.91
CA LEU A 161 4.24 4.86 -5.60
C LEU A 161 5.25 4.03 -4.80
N ASP A 162 6.54 4.08 -5.15
CA ASP A 162 7.60 3.41 -4.40
C ASP A 162 7.74 3.96 -2.98
N ALA A 163 7.71 5.28 -2.82
CA ALA A 163 7.73 5.93 -1.50
C ALA A 163 6.54 5.49 -0.65
N HIS A 164 5.35 5.37 -1.24
CA HIS A 164 4.16 4.89 -0.54
C HIS A 164 4.29 3.42 -0.12
N ARG A 165 4.78 2.54 -1.01
CA ARG A 165 5.05 1.14 -0.67
C ARG A 165 6.06 1.02 0.47
N ARG A 166 7.17 1.77 0.41
CA ARG A 166 8.19 1.77 1.46
C ARG A 166 7.64 2.25 2.79
N HIS A 167 6.77 3.26 2.81
CA HIS A 167 6.12 3.70 4.04
C HIS A 167 5.35 2.55 4.74
N ASN A 168 4.62 1.74 3.97
CA ASN A 168 3.90 0.59 4.51
C ASN A 168 4.83 -0.53 4.98
N GLU A 169 5.90 -0.78 4.24
CA GLU A 169 6.92 -1.77 4.62
C GLU A 169 7.64 -1.36 5.91
N ASP A 170 7.99 -0.08 6.05
CA ASP A 170 8.59 0.50 7.25
C ASP A 170 7.62 0.44 8.43
N TYR A 171 6.34 0.76 8.21
CA TYR A 171 5.30 0.62 9.23
C TYR A 171 5.19 -0.85 9.70
N ALA A 172 5.13 -1.80 8.78
CA ALA A 172 5.10 -3.23 9.12
C ALA A 172 6.31 -3.67 9.95
N ALA A 173 7.50 -3.17 9.62
CA ALA A 173 8.72 -3.45 10.35
C ALA A 173 8.66 -2.90 11.79
N ARG A 174 8.21 -1.65 11.95
CA ARG A 174 8.05 -1.00 13.28
C ARG A 174 7.03 -1.74 14.14
N THR A 175 5.84 -2.02 13.62
CA THR A 175 4.78 -2.71 14.37
C THR A 175 5.20 -4.11 14.81
N ARG A 176 5.98 -4.81 13.99
CA ARG A 176 6.55 -6.12 14.36
C ARG A 176 7.59 -6.00 15.47
N GLU A 177 8.46 -5.00 15.43
CA GLU A 177 9.48 -4.78 16.47
C GLU A 177 8.84 -4.40 17.81
N GLU A 178 7.84 -3.53 17.80
CA GLU A 178 7.07 -3.18 18.99
C GLU A 178 6.36 -4.39 19.61
N ALA A 179 5.77 -5.27 18.78
CA ALA A 179 5.15 -6.49 19.24
C ALA A 179 6.15 -7.45 19.90
N ASN A 180 7.39 -7.52 19.40
CA ASN A 180 8.46 -8.34 19.99
C ASN A 180 8.93 -7.76 21.33
N LEU A 181 9.17 -6.44 21.42
CA LEU A 181 9.59 -5.79 22.67
C LEU A 181 8.56 -5.96 23.79
N GLN A 182 7.26 -5.89 23.46
CA GLN A 182 6.20 -6.15 24.44
C GLN A 182 6.16 -7.60 24.90
N ALA A 183 6.50 -8.55 24.04
CA ALA A 183 6.62 -9.95 24.42
C ALA A 183 7.80 -10.18 25.38
N ASP A 184 8.95 -9.53 25.11
CA ASP A 184 10.17 -9.65 25.93
C ASP A 184 10.01 -9.01 27.33
N LEU A 185 9.27 -7.90 27.46
CA LEU A 185 9.01 -7.25 28.75
C LEU A 185 8.10 -8.08 29.70
N LEU A 186 7.41 -9.09 29.18
CA LEU A 186 6.48 -9.95 29.93
C LEU A 186 7.08 -11.31 30.32
N LEU A 187 8.33 -11.61 29.90
CA LEU A 187 9.10 -12.81 30.23
C LEU A 187 10.16 -12.51 31.31
#